data_AF-T1CUV0-F1
#
_entry.id   AF-T1CUV0-F1
#
_cell.length_a   1.000
_cell.length_b   1.000
_cell.length_c   1.000
_cell.angle_alpha   90.00
_cell.angle_beta   90.00
_cell.angle_gamma   90.00
#
_symmetry.space_group_name_H-M   'P 1'
#
loop_
_entity.id
_entity.type
_entity.pdbx_description
1 polymer ?
#
loop_
_entity_poly.entity_id
_entity_poly.type
_entity_poly.pdbx_seq_one_letter_code
_entity_poly.pdbx_strand_id
1 'polypeptide(L)'
;MVMDQLRRLAEEEERLRAQASELADRGVPRSRQIAEIRARLALEPARRAEAEVLEAARARAEAARLAQVDAVARLSERAEEAVRRQRRAEAAAAERDRLNRDAETVESKAEWLATGFHDAVLTMEKRVLEQAQADFAETFRVYFAALMDDVDLVAVVDAAFTPSVEIRGRETPAEALSGGERTSLALAYRLALSRVVRALGHLRLDTLLLDEPTDGFSPEQVQSMGELLARLDLPQVILVSHERELESIADRVVVVEKTDGASALRESSRPDAASADGSVPAT
;
A
#
# COMPACT_ATOMS: atom_id res chain seq x y z
N MET A 1 -77.36 -15.66 23.07
CA MET A 1 -77.98 -15.57 24.41
C MET A 1 -79.08 -14.51 24.49
N VAL A 2 -78.91 -13.30 23.91
CA VAL A 2 -79.94 -12.24 23.92
C VAL A 2 -81.06 -12.44 22.89
N MET A 3 -80.74 -12.91 21.67
CA MET A 3 -81.76 -13.29 20.68
C MET A 3 -82.70 -14.40 21.19
N ASP A 4 -82.17 -15.30 22.00
CA ASP A 4 -82.96 -16.37 22.64
C ASP A 4 -83.83 -15.80 23.78
N GLN A 5 -83.40 -14.71 24.43
CA GLN A 5 -84.22 -13.97 25.41
C GLN A 5 -85.32 -13.14 24.74
N LEU A 6 -85.04 -12.46 23.62
CA LEU A 6 -86.04 -11.74 22.83
C LEU A 6 -87.10 -12.69 22.27
N ARG A 7 -86.68 -13.87 21.78
CA ARG A 7 -87.58 -14.91 21.31
C ARG A 7 -88.45 -15.47 22.44
N ARG A 8 -87.86 -15.78 23.60
CA ARG A 8 -88.60 -16.24 24.78
C ARG A 8 -89.59 -15.19 25.30
N LEU A 9 -89.20 -13.92 25.35
CA LEU A 9 -90.09 -12.81 25.72
C LEU A 9 -91.24 -12.65 24.71
N ALA A 10 -90.97 -12.86 23.42
CA ALA A 10 -92.02 -12.81 22.40
C ALA A 10 -93.03 -13.95 22.53
N GLU A 11 -92.56 -15.17 22.76
CA GLU A 11 -93.38 -16.36 23.02
C GLU A 11 -94.16 -16.25 24.35
N GLU A 12 -93.56 -15.62 25.37
CA GLU A 12 -94.20 -15.38 26.67
C GLU A 12 -95.28 -14.30 26.60
N GLU A 13 -95.08 -13.23 25.82
CA GLU A 13 -96.10 -12.21 25.56
C GLU A 13 -97.30 -12.77 24.78
N GLU A 14 -97.06 -13.62 23.79
CA GLU A 14 -98.12 -14.28 23.02
C GLU A 14 -98.96 -15.20 23.92
N ARG A 15 -98.30 -15.96 24.81
CA ARG A 15 -98.98 -16.77 25.84
C ARG A 15 -99.79 -15.92 26.81
N LEU A 16 -99.23 -14.81 27.31
CA LEU A 16 -99.92 -13.93 28.24
C LEU A 16 -101.11 -13.21 27.58
N ARG A 17 -101.00 -12.83 26.30
CA ARG A 17 -102.12 -12.28 25.51
C ARG A 17 -103.24 -13.29 25.34
N ALA A 18 -102.91 -14.53 25.00
CA ALA A 18 -103.90 -15.61 24.89
C ALA A 18 -104.63 -15.85 26.22
N GLN A 19 -103.90 -15.92 27.34
CA GLN A 19 -104.48 -16.07 28.68
C GLN A 19 -105.35 -14.86 29.10
N ALA A 20 -104.93 -13.64 28.77
CA ALA A 20 -105.70 -12.43 29.06
C ALA A 20 -107.02 -12.38 28.25
N SER A 21 -107.00 -12.87 27.00
CA SER A 21 -108.18 -13.00 26.15
C SER A 21 -109.16 -14.05 26.68
N GLU A 22 -108.66 -15.22 27.06
CA GLU A 22 -109.48 -16.32 27.59
C GLU A 22 -110.14 -15.96 28.94
N LEU A 23 -109.44 -15.21 29.80
CA LEU A 23 -109.98 -14.71 31.06
C LEU A 23 -110.97 -13.55 30.90
N ALA A 24 -110.99 -12.86 29.76
CA ALA A 24 -111.93 -11.78 29.48
C ALA A 24 -113.31 -12.29 29.03
N ASP A 25 -113.36 -13.45 28.35
CA ASP A 25 -114.60 -14.04 27.81
C ASP A 25 -115.49 -14.73 28.88
N ARG A 26 -114.93 -14.99 30.07
CA ARG A 26 -115.66 -15.59 31.21
C ARG A 26 -115.90 -14.53 32.29
N GLY A 27 -117.06 -13.88 32.25
CA GLY A 27 -117.43 -12.76 33.14
C GLY A 27 -117.29 -13.03 34.65
N VAL A 28 -116.16 -12.59 35.22
CA VAL A 28 -115.85 -12.03 36.58
C VAL A 28 -116.31 -12.85 37.83
N PRO A 29 -115.44 -13.16 38.85
CA PRO A 29 -114.39 -12.30 39.42
C PRO A 29 -113.03 -12.99 39.65
N ARG A 30 -112.09 -12.79 38.71
CA ARG A 30 -110.63 -12.88 38.95
C ARG A 30 -109.96 -11.54 38.59
N SER A 31 -110.56 -10.45 39.08
CA SER A 31 -110.15 -9.06 38.78
C SER A 31 -108.69 -8.78 39.12
N ARG A 32 -108.14 -9.41 40.18
CA ARG A 32 -106.71 -9.29 40.54
C ARG A 32 -105.77 -9.95 39.54
N GLN A 33 -106.03 -11.20 39.12
CA GLN A 33 -105.15 -11.92 38.19
C GLN A 33 -105.18 -11.32 36.78
N ILE A 34 -106.35 -10.89 36.30
CA ILE A 34 -106.48 -10.20 35.01
C ILE A 34 -105.77 -8.85 35.05
N ALA A 35 -105.88 -8.11 36.16
CA ALA A 35 -105.16 -6.86 36.34
C ALA A 35 -103.62 -7.06 36.39
N GLU A 36 -103.16 -8.12 37.05
CA GLU A 36 -101.73 -8.45 37.16
C GLU A 36 -101.14 -8.89 35.81
N ILE A 37 -101.88 -9.71 35.04
CA ILE A 37 -101.49 -10.13 33.69
C ILE A 37 -101.52 -8.93 32.73
N ARG A 38 -102.54 -8.07 32.79
CA ARG A 38 -102.57 -6.81 32.01
C ARG A 38 -101.43 -5.87 32.37
N ALA A 39 -101.09 -5.76 33.65
CA ALA A 39 -99.96 -4.93 34.10
C ALA A 39 -98.63 -5.48 33.58
N ARG A 40 -98.43 -6.80 33.56
CA ARG A 40 -97.25 -7.42 32.94
C ARG A 40 -97.21 -7.19 31.43
N LEU A 41 -98.32 -7.43 30.73
CA LEU A 41 -98.46 -7.17 29.30
C LEU A 41 -98.25 -5.71 28.91
N ALA A 42 -98.63 -4.77 29.78
CA ALA A 42 -98.39 -3.35 29.57
C ALA A 42 -96.89 -2.96 29.67
N LEU A 43 -96.10 -3.75 30.40
CA LEU A 43 -94.65 -3.55 30.56
C LEU A 43 -93.81 -4.29 29.51
N GLU A 44 -94.37 -5.27 28.80
CA GLU A 44 -93.66 -6.05 27.76
C GLU A 44 -93.13 -5.20 26.58
N PRO A 45 -93.88 -4.23 26.02
CA PRO A 45 -93.34 -3.36 24.97
C PRO A 45 -92.11 -2.57 25.42
N ALA A 46 -92.09 -2.12 26.69
CA ALA A 46 -90.97 -1.41 27.27
C ALA A 46 -89.75 -2.34 27.44
N ARG A 47 -89.97 -3.59 27.88
CA ARG A 47 -88.91 -4.61 28.00
C ARG A 47 -88.32 -5.01 26.64
N ARG A 48 -89.14 -5.13 25.59
CA ARG A 48 -88.66 -5.39 24.22
C ARG A 48 -87.81 -4.23 23.71
N ALA A 49 -88.28 -3.00 23.87
CA ALA A 49 -87.54 -1.81 23.46
C ALA A 49 -86.19 -1.71 24.20
N GLU A 50 -86.15 -2.00 25.50
CA GLU A 50 -84.91 -2.03 26.29
C GLU A 50 -83.94 -3.13 25.80
N ALA A 51 -84.44 -4.32 25.48
CA ALA A 51 -83.64 -5.42 24.96
C ALA A 51 -83.08 -5.14 23.55
N GLU A 52 -83.87 -4.52 22.66
CA GLU A 52 -83.41 -4.08 21.33
C GLU A 52 -82.32 -3.01 21.42
N VAL A 53 -82.47 -2.03 22.32
CA VAL A 53 -81.44 -1.00 22.59
C VAL A 53 -80.16 -1.64 23.10
N LEU A 54 -80.26 -2.61 24.01
CA LEU A 54 -79.11 -3.33 24.54
C LEU A 54 -78.40 -4.17 23.47
N GLU A 55 -79.14 -4.82 22.58
CA GLU A 55 -78.59 -5.59 21.47
C GLU A 55 -77.91 -4.69 20.44
N ALA A 56 -78.54 -3.57 20.06
CA ALA A 56 -77.94 -2.57 19.19
C ALA A 56 -76.66 -1.98 19.81
N ALA A 57 -76.65 -1.73 21.12
CA ALA A 57 -75.46 -1.27 21.84
C ALA A 57 -74.33 -2.32 21.82
N ARG A 58 -74.65 -3.61 22.00
CA ARG A 58 -73.67 -4.71 21.90
C ARG A 58 -73.10 -4.85 20.49
N ALA A 59 -73.94 -4.82 19.46
CA ALA A 59 -73.50 -4.90 18.07
C ALA A 59 -72.58 -3.72 17.70
N ARG A 60 -72.92 -2.50 18.15
CA ARG A 60 -72.06 -1.32 17.98
C ARG A 60 -70.72 -1.46 18.70
N ALA A 61 -70.72 -1.97 19.94
CA ALA A 61 -69.50 -2.20 20.70
C ALA A 61 -68.60 -3.27 20.05
N GLU A 62 -69.19 -4.34 19.52
CA GLU A 62 -68.46 -5.39 18.81
C GLU A 62 -67.87 -4.90 17.49
N ALA A 63 -68.64 -4.14 16.70
CA ALA A 63 -68.14 -3.49 15.48
C ALA A 63 -66.99 -2.50 15.78
N ALA A 64 -67.12 -1.70 16.84
CA ALA A 64 -66.06 -0.79 17.27
C ALA A 64 -64.79 -1.55 17.70
N ARG A 65 -64.94 -2.67 18.41
CA ARG A 65 -63.82 -3.54 18.80
C ARG A 65 -63.10 -4.11 17.57
N LEU A 66 -63.85 -4.59 16.58
CA LEU A 66 -63.29 -5.15 15.35
C LEU A 66 -62.51 -4.08 14.56
N ALA A 67 -63.09 -2.89 14.42
CA ALA A 67 -62.42 -1.75 13.77
C ALA A 67 -61.13 -1.34 14.49
N GLN A 68 -61.12 -1.42 15.83
CA GLN A 68 -59.93 -1.14 16.64
C GLN A 68 -58.84 -2.21 16.42
N VAL A 69 -59.20 -3.49 16.34
CA VAL A 69 -58.27 -4.58 16.03
C VAL A 69 -57.65 -4.40 14.64
N ASP A 70 -58.45 -4.07 13.63
CA ASP A 70 -57.96 -3.81 12.27
C ASP A 70 -57.05 -2.56 12.21
N ALA A 71 -57.38 -1.52 12.98
CA ALA A 71 -56.55 -0.33 13.09
C ALA A 71 -55.19 -0.65 13.72
N VAL A 72 -55.17 -1.45 14.78
CA VAL A 72 -53.93 -1.91 15.42
C VAL A 72 -53.11 -2.75 14.44
N ALA A 73 -53.72 -3.70 13.72
CA ALA A 73 -53.01 -4.53 12.74
C ALA A 73 -52.34 -3.69 11.64
N ARG A 74 -53.06 -2.71 11.07
CA ARG A 74 -52.49 -1.78 10.07
C ARG A 74 -51.35 -0.92 10.62
N LEU A 75 -51.47 -0.47 11.87
CA LEU A 75 -50.41 0.31 12.52
C LEU A 75 -49.18 -0.55 12.81
N SER A 76 -49.37 -1.79 13.24
CA SER A 76 -48.29 -2.76 13.46
C SER A 76 -47.53 -3.05 12.17
N GLU A 77 -48.22 -3.31 11.05
CA GLU A 77 -47.58 -3.54 9.75
C GLU A 77 -46.74 -2.33 9.30
N ARG A 78 -47.31 -1.13 9.39
CA ARG A 78 -46.58 0.12 9.08
C ARG A 78 -45.36 0.33 9.98
N ALA A 79 -45.47 -0.01 11.26
CA ALA A 79 -44.36 0.08 12.20
C ALA A 79 -43.24 -0.89 11.83
N GLU A 80 -43.58 -2.14 11.49
CA GLU A 80 -42.60 -3.13 11.02
C GLU A 80 -41.89 -2.68 9.73
N GLU A 81 -42.63 -2.13 8.77
CA GLU A 81 -42.05 -1.56 7.55
C GLU A 81 -41.13 -0.37 7.83
N ALA A 82 -41.53 0.53 8.73
CA ALA A 82 -40.70 1.66 9.14
C ALA A 82 -39.40 1.18 9.79
N VAL A 83 -39.46 0.18 10.66
CA VAL A 83 -38.27 -0.43 11.29
C VAL A 83 -37.37 -1.09 10.23
N ARG A 84 -37.94 -1.82 9.27
CA ARG A 84 -37.17 -2.41 8.16
C ARG A 84 -36.47 -1.34 7.32
N ARG A 85 -37.15 -0.23 7.01
CA ARG A 85 -36.56 0.91 6.28
C ARG A 85 -35.44 1.58 7.09
N GLN A 86 -35.65 1.79 8.38
CA GLN A 86 -34.64 2.36 9.27
C GLN A 86 -33.37 1.51 9.31
N ARG A 87 -33.49 0.20 9.51
CA ARG A 87 -32.32 -0.71 9.52
C ARG A 87 -31.54 -0.69 8.19
N ARG A 88 -32.23 -0.63 7.06
CA ARG A 88 -31.58 -0.51 5.74
C ARG A 88 -30.85 0.82 5.59
N ALA A 89 -31.44 1.91 6.07
CA ALA A 89 -30.80 3.22 6.04
C ALA A 89 -29.56 3.28 6.95
N GLU A 90 -29.64 2.69 8.15
CA GLU A 90 -28.50 2.58 9.08
C GLU A 90 -27.35 1.76 8.47
N ALA A 91 -27.65 0.62 7.85
CA ALA A 91 -26.64 -0.20 7.17
C ALA A 91 -25.99 0.55 5.98
N ALA A 92 -26.78 1.24 5.17
CA ALA A 92 -26.28 2.04 4.06
C ALA A 92 -25.41 3.22 4.53
N ALA A 93 -25.78 3.87 5.64
CA ALA A 93 -25.00 4.95 6.25
C ALA A 93 -23.65 4.43 6.75
N ALA A 94 -23.64 3.30 7.47
CA ALA A 94 -22.40 2.67 7.95
C ALA A 94 -21.44 2.31 6.80
N GLU A 95 -21.98 1.79 5.69
CA GLU A 95 -21.17 1.45 4.52
C GLU A 95 -20.62 2.71 3.83
N ARG A 96 -21.44 3.75 3.67
CA ARG A 96 -20.99 5.04 3.13
C ARG A 96 -19.87 5.64 3.99
N ASP A 97 -20.02 5.60 5.31
CA ASP A 97 -19.02 6.14 6.23
C ASP A 97 -17.71 5.32 6.21
N ARG A 98 -17.78 4.03 5.87
CA ARG A 98 -16.58 3.22 5.59
C ARG A 98 -15.92 3.64 4.28
N LEU A 99 -16.68 3.72 3.19
CA LEU A 99 -16.17 4.11 1.87
C LEU A 99 -15.55 5.51 1.89
N ASN A 100 -16.13 6.45 2.64
CA ASN A 100 -15.56 7.79 2.78
C ASN A 100 -14.19 7.76 3.47
N ARG A 101 -14.02 6.96 4.53
CA ARG A 101 -12.72 6.82 5.21
C ARG A 101 -11.66 6.20 4.31
N ASP A 102 -12.07 5.20 3.52
CA ASP A 102 -11.18 4.57 2.53
C ASP A 102 -10.79 5.59 1.45
N ALA A 103 -11.74 6.40 0.97
CA ALA A 103 -11.50 7.47 0.00
C ALA A 103 -10.54 8.56 0.55
N GLU A 104 -10.75 9.04 1.78
CA GLU A 104 -9.86 9.99 2.44
C GLU A 104 -8.43 9.46 2.53
N THR A 105 -8.28 8.17 2.83
CA THR A 105 -6.95 7.53 2.90
C THR A 105 -6.28 7.47 1.53
N VAL A 106 -7.04 7.18 0.47
CA VAL A 106 -6.52 7.14 -0.90
C VAL A 106 -6.17 8.55 -1.39
N GLU A 107 -7.02 9.54 -1.11
CA GLU A 107 -6.81 10.94 -1.48
C GLU A 107 -5.55 11.50 -0.83
N SER A 108 -5.36 11.26 0.48
CA SER A 108 -4.14 11.68 1.19
C SER A 108 -2.86 11.06 0.60
N LYS A 109 -2.91 9.77 0.21
CA LYS A 109 -1.78 9.11 -0.47
C LYS A 109 -1.54 9.68 -1.86
N ALA A 110 -2.59 9.97 -2.61
CA ALA A 110 -2.49 10.56 -3.95
C ALA A 110 -1.90 11.97 -3.88
N GLU A 111 -2.33 12.78 -2.91
CA GLU A 111 -1.78 14.12 -2.66
C GLU A 111 -0.28 14.05 -2.32
N TRP A 112 0.11 13.14 -1.42
CA TRP A 112 1.52 12.94 -1.09
C TRP A 112 2.34 12.47 -2.31
N LEU A 113 1.82 11.56 -3.13
CA LEU A 113 2.49 11.11 -4.34
C LEU A 113 2.61 12.21 -5.40
N ALA A 114 1.61 13.09 -5.50
CA ALA A 114 1.61 14.17 -6.47
C ALA A 114 2.55 15.32 -6.10
N THR A 115 2.70 15.60 -4.80
CA THR A 115 3.45 16.77 -4.31
C THR A 115 4.71 16.36 -3.53
N GLY A 116 4.53 15.68 -2.41
CA GLY A 116 5.63 15.33 -1.49
C GLY A 116 6.64 14.33 -2.06
N PHE A 117 6.19 13.38 -2.88
CA PHE A 117 7.08 12.34 -3.43
C PHE A 117 8.08 12.93 -4.44
N HIS A 118 7.63 13.80 -5.34
CA HIS A 118 8.52 14.43 -6.32
C HIS A 118 9.63 15.22 -5.64
N ASP A 119 9.26 16.09 -4.69
CA ASP A 119 10.21 16.91 -3.94
C ASP A 119 11.16 16.05 -3.09
N ALA A 120 10.65 14.98 -2.48
CA ALA A 120 11.46 14.03 -1.73
C ALA A 120 12.48 13.33 -2.62
N VAL A 121 12.06 12.85 -3.80
CA VAL A 121 12.95 12.18 -4.76
C VAL A 121 14.01 13.15 -5.28
N LEU A 122 13.65 14.37 -5.68
CA LEU A 122 14.62 15.38 -6.13
C LEU A 122 15.62 15.74 -5.03
N THR A 123 15.16 15.86 -3.79
CA THR A 123 16.03 16.15 -2.64
C THR A 123 16.99 14.98 -2.37
N MET A 124 16.50 13.75 -2.46
CA MET A 124 17.32 12.55 -2.32
C MET A 124 18.34 12.44 -3.45
N GLU A 125 17.92 12.63 -4.70
CA GLU A 125 18.79 12.62 -5.89
C GLU A 125 19.93 13.62 -5.73
N LYS A 126 19.59 14.88 -5.40
CA LYS A 126 20.59 15.92 -5.14
C LYS A 126 21.60 15.50 -4.08
N ARG A 127 21.13 14.97 -2.95
CA ARG A 127 22.00 14.55 -1.85
C ARG A 127 22.90 13.38 -2.23
N VAL A 128 22.37 12.40 -2.96
CA VAL A 128 23.14 11.25 -3.45
C VAL A 128 24.20 11.70 -4.45
N LEU A 129 23.87 12.61 -5.37
CA LEU A 129 24.81 13.12 -6.36
C LEU A 129 25.92 13.96 -5.71
N GLU A 130 25.57 14.83 -4.75
CA GLU A 130 26.54 15.62 -3.98
C GLU A 130 27.52 14.71 -3.21
N GLN A 131 27.00 13.65 -2.57
CA GLN A 131 27.84 12.67 -1.88
C GLN A 131 28.75 11.94 -2.86
N ALA A 132 28.22 11.45 -3.98
CA ALA A 132 29.00 10.76 -5.01
C ALA A 132 30.07 11.67 -5.62
N GLN A 133 29.79 12.96 -5.82
CA GLN A 133 30.74 13.94 -6.32
C GLN A 133 31.88 14.16 -5.32
N ALA A 134 31.57 14.30 -4.03
CA ALA A 134 32.58 14.47 -2.99
C ALA A 134 33.49 13.24 -2.87
N ASP A 135 32.89 12.04 -2.86
CA ASP A 135 33.64 10.77 -2.79
C ASP A 135 34.50 10.56 -4.03
N PHE A 136 33.98 10.94 -5.21
CA PHE A 136 34.72 10.90 -6.47
C PHE A 136 35.90 11.86 -6.46
N ALA A 137 35.68 13.14 -6.13
CA ALA A 137 36.71 14.17 -6.12
C ALA A 137 37.88 13.78 -5.19
N GLU A 138 37.57 13.28 -4.00
CA GLU A 138 38.59 12.85 -3.05
C GLU A 138 39.37 11.64 -3.57
N THR A 139 38.66 10.62 -4.06
CA THR A 139 39.29 9.41 -4.61
C THR A 139 40.18 9.76 -5.82
N PHE A 140 39.67 10.62 -6.71
CA PHE A 140 40.37 11.05 -7.92
C PHE A 140 41.66 11.78 -7.59
N ARG A 141 41.61 12.71 -6.62
CA ARG A 141 42.78 13.42 -6.11
C ARG A 141 43.83 12.47 -5.53
N VAL A 142 43.40 11.52 -4.69
CA VAL A 142 44.29 10.53 -4.08
C VAL A 142 44.94 9.63 -5.14
N TYR A 143 44.18 9.18 -6.13
CA TYR A 143 44.70 8.30 -7.18
C TYR A 143 45.65 9.03 -8.12
N PHE A 144 45.35 10.28 -8.48
CA PHE A 144 46.25 11.07 -9.32
C PHE A 144 47.56 11.39 -8.58
N ALA A 145 47.48 11.80 -7.32
CA ALA A 145 48.66 12.03 -6.48
C ALA A 145 49.49 10.76 -6.24
N ALA A 146 48.89 9.58 -6.37
CA ALA A 146 49.62 8.31 -6.31
C ALA A 146 50.33 7.96 -7.61
N LEU A 147 49.93 8.51 -8.76
CA LEU A 147 50.55 8.29 -10.07
C LEU A 147 51.60 9.35 -10.43
N MET A 148 51.52 10.52 -9.80
CA MET A 148 52.40 11.65 -10.06
C MET A 148 53.36 11.88 -8.88
N ASP A 149 54.64 12.06 -9.18
CA ASP A 149 55.65 12.44 -8.18
C ASP A 149 55.70 13.97 -7.91
N ASP A 150 54.93 14.76 -8.68
CA ASP A 150 54.88 16.22 -8.54
C ASP A 150 53.75 16.66 -7.60
N VAL A 151 54.14 17.18 -6.44
CA VAL A 151 53.22 17.69 -5.41
C VAL A 151 52.51 19.00 -5.80
N ASP A 152 53.00 19.72 -6.81
CA ASP A 152 52.38 20.95 -7.30
C ASP A 152 51.15 20.65 -8.19
N LEU A 153 50.95 19.40 -8.63
CA LEU A 153 49.86 18.97 -9.51
C LEU A 153 48.72 18.32 -8.71
N VAL A 154 47.59 19.00 -8.61
CA VAL A 154 46.41 18.49 -7.91
C VAL A 154 45.27 18.26 -8.87
N ALA A 155 44.80 17.01 -9.00
CA ALA A 155 43.62 16.72 -9.79
C ALA A 155 42.36 17.28 -9.12
N VAL A 156 41.57 18.00 -9.90
CA VAL A 156 40.29 18.58 -9.47
C VAL A 156 39.21 18.26 -10.50
N VAL A 157 37.96 18.38 -10.08
CA VAL A 157 36.82 18.04 -10.90
C VAL A 157 35.67 19.00 -10.58
N ASP A 158 34.96 19.46 -11.61
CA ASP A 158 33.79 20.30 -11.44
C ASP A 158 32.52 19.50 -11.09
N ALA A 159 31.38 20.18 -10.95
CA ALA A 159 30.09 19.55 -10.68
C ALA A 159 29.57 18.69 -11.85
N ALA A 160 30.11 18.86 -13.05
CA ALA A 160 29.79 18.08 -14.24
C ALA A 160 30.75 16.89 -14.46
N PHE A 161 31.62 16.61 -13.48
CA PHE A 161 32.66 15.59 -13.57
C PHE A 161 33.73 15.88 -14.65
N THR A 162 33.93 17.14 -15.04
CA THR A 162 34.99 17.55 -15.96
C THR A 162 36.33 17.57 -15.22
N PRO A 163 37.32 16.76 -15.62
CA PRO A 163 38.61 16.72 -14.94
C PRO A 163 39.53 17.85 -15.38
N SER A 164 40.26 18.42 -14.42
CA SER A 164 41.32 19.40 -14.64
C SER A 164 42.41 19.22 -13.58
N VAL A 165 43.52 19.95 -13.73
CA VAL A 165 44.63 19.93 -12.78
C VAL A 165 44.89 21.35 -12.30
N GLU A 166 44.89 21.53 -10.99
CA GLU A 166 45.35 22.77 -10.36
C GLU A 166 46.88 22.74 -10.25
N ILE A 167 47.52 23.70 -10.92
CA ILE A 167 48.98 23.89 -10.91
C ILE A 167 49.25 25.22 -10.22
N ARG A 168 49.79 25.18 -8.99
CA ARG A 168 50.12 26.38 -8.19
C ARG A 168 48.95 27.38 -8.09
N GLY A 169 47.74 26.86 -7.83
CA GLY A 169 46.54 27.68 -7.68
C GLY A 169 45.88 28.12 -8.99
N ARG A 170 46.30 27.58 -10.14
CA ARG A 170 45.66 27.83 -11.44
C ARG A 170 45.15 26.54 -12.04
N GLU A 171 43.87 26.53 -12.39
CA GLU A 171 43.24 25.42 -13.07
C GLU A 171 43.73 25.34 -14.53
N THR A 172 44.23 24.17 -14.89
CA THR A 172 44.72 23.82 -16.21
C THR A 172 43.86 22.69 -16.77
N PRO A 173 43.23 22.88 -17.94
CA PRO A 173 42.36 21.87 -18.52
C PRO A 173 43.18 20.65 -19.00
N ALA A 174 42.56 19.47 -19.01
CA ALA A 174 43.23 18.22 -19.33
C ALA A 174 43.91 18.20 -20.71
N GLU A 175 43.39 18.97 -21.67
CA GLU A 175 43.94 19.08 -23.03
C GLU A 175 45.29 19.82 -23.08
N ALA A 176 45.59 20.64 -22.07
CA ALA A 176 46.81 21.43 -21.98
C ALA A 176 47.95 20.70 -21.25
N LEU A 177 47.71 19.49 -20.75
CA LEU A 177 48.69 18.68 -20.03
C LEU A 177 49.66 17.97 -20.99
N SER A 178 50.82 17.57 -20.47
CA SER A 178 51.73 16.69 -21.18
C SER A 178 51.10 15.30 -21.39
N GLY A 179 51.69 14.49 -22.27
CA GLY A 179 51.19 13.15 -22.59
C GLY A 179 51.03 12.26 -21.35
N GLY A 180 52.09 12.12 -20.55
CA GLY A 180 52.10 11.29 -19.35
C GLY A 180 51.17 11.81 -18.25
N GLU A 181 51.10 13.13 -18.03
CA GLU A 181 50.15 13.75 -17.09
C GLU A 181 48.71 13.49 -17.51
N ARG A 182 48.40 13.65 -18.80
CA ARG A 182 47.07 13.41 -19.34
C ARG A 182 46.67 11.93 -19.22
N THR A 183 47.57 11.00 -19.53
CA THR A 183 47.32 9.57 -19.36
C THR A 183 47.12 9.22 -17.88
N SER A 184 47.92 9.79 -16.98
CA SER A 184 47.80 9.58 -15.52
C SER A 184 46.48 10.13 -14.97
N LEU A 185 46.07 11.32 -15.44
CA LEU A 185 44.79 11.92 -15.11
C LEU A 185 43.63 11.03 -15.60
N ALA A 186 43.69 10.54 -16.83
CA ALA A 186 42.68 9.67 -17.40
C ALA A 186 42.56 8.33 -16.64
N LEU A 187 43.69 7.74 -16.26
CA LEU A 187 43.73 6.52 -15.46
C LEU A 187 43.14 6.75 -14.07
N ALA A 188 43.61 7.76 -13.34
CA ALA A 188 43.07 8.12 -12.02
C ALA A 188 41.56 8.37 -12.07
N TYR A 189 41.08 9.09 -13.09
CA TYR A 189 39.66 9.37 -13.30
C TYR A 189 38.87 8.06 -13.47
N ARG A 190 39.36 7.14 -14.32
CA ARG A 190 38.70 5.87 -14.59
C ARG A 190 38.64 4.97 -13.36
N LEU A 191 39.74 4.91 -12.59
CA LEU A 191 39.82 4.14 -11.36
C LEU A 191 38.90 4.71 -10.28
N ALA A 192 38.88 6.04 -10.12
CA ALA A 192 38.01 6.72 -9.16
C ALA A 192 36.53 6.50 -9.49
N LEU A 193 36.17 6.62 -10.76
CA LEU A 193 34.81 6.36 -11.24
C LEU A 193 34.38 4.93 -10.93
N SER A 194 35.25 3.95 -11.23
CA SER A 194 34.97 2.54 -10.97
C SER A 194 34.75 2.27 -9.48
N ARG A 195 35.51 2.93 -8.59
CA ARG A 195 35.32 2.83 -7.14
C ARG A 195 33.98 3.41 -6.67
N VAL A 196 33.63 4.62 -7.11
CA VAL A 196 32.38 5.28 -6.71
C VAL A 196 31.17 4.51 -7.22
N VAL A 197 31.20 4.07 -8.48
CA VAL A 197 30.12 3.26 -9.07
C VAL A 197 29.93 1.93 -8.32
N ARG A 198 31.01 1.27 -7.89
CA ARG A 198 30.93 0.07 -7.03
C ARG A 198 30.35 0.39 -5.65
N ALA A 199 30.77 1.50 -5.02
CA ALA A 199 30.30 1.90 -3.70
C ALA A 199 28.79 2.20 -3.67
N LEU A 200 28.24 2.71 -4.77
CA LEU A 200 26.80 2.90 -4.93
C LEU A 200 26.02 1.57 -5.01
N GLY A 201 26.68 0.42 -5.11
CA GLY A 201 26.09 -0.91 -4.85
C GLY A 201 25.27 -1.51 -5.99
N HIS A 202 25.18 -0.84 -7.15
CA HIS A 202 24.34 -1.29 -8.26
C HIS A 202 25.11 -2.16 -9.28
N LEU A 203 26.44 -2.10 -9.28
CA LEU A 203 27.28 -2.79 -10.26
C LEU A 203 28.42 -3.54 -9.57
N ARG A 204 28.51 -4.85 -9.83
CA ARG A 204 29.68 -5.66 -9.50
C ARG A 204 30.73 -5.50 -10.61
N LEU A 205 31.66 -4.58 -10.41
CA LEU A 205 32.84 -4.44 -11.25
C LEU A 205 33.98 -5.24 -10.61
N ASP A 206 33.98 -6.55 -10.85
CA ASP A 206 34.95 -7.49 -10.27
C ASP A 206 36.23 -7.60 -11.13
N THR A 207 36.15 -7.20 -12.40
CA THR A 207 37.26 -7.24 -13.36
C THR A 207 37.50 -5.86 -13.97
N LEU A 208 38.76 -5.42 -13.99
CA LEU A 208 39.23 -4.25 -14.72
C LEU A 208 40.12 -4.69 -15.89
N LEU A 209 39.79 -4.28 -17.11
CA LEU A 209 40.62 -4.49 -18.30
C LEU A 209 41.23 -3.15 -18.73
N LEU A 210 42.55 -3.10 -18.83
CA LEU A 210 43.30 -1.92 -19.24
C LEU A 210 44.11 -2.25 -20.49
N ASP A 211 43.90 -1.48 -21.55
CA ASP A 211 44.60 -1.61 -22.83
C ASP A 211 45.60 -0.47 -22.96
N GLU A 212 46.89 -0.80 -22.97
CA GLU A 212 48.04 0.12 -23.01
C GLU A 212 47.91 1.33 -22.08
N PRO A 213 47.66 1.14 -20.76
CA PRO A 213 47.42 2.26 -19.85
C PRO A 213 48.69 3.05 -19.49
N THR A 214 49.87 2.58 -19.91
CA THR A 214 51.17 3.17 -19.62
C THR A 214 51.71 4.03 -20.76
N ASP A 215 50.94 4.25 -21.84
CA ASP A 215 51.41 5.09 -22.95
C ASP A 215 51.75 6.52 -22.47
N GLY A 216 53.04 6.85 -22.56
CA GLY A 216 53.61 8.12 -22.09
C GLY A 216 54.03 8.14 -20.61
N PHE A 217 54.02 7.01 -19.91
CA PHE A 217 54.50 6.91 -18.52
C PHE A 217 56.02 6.79 -18.43
N SER A 218 56.61 7.35 -17.37
CA SER A 218 57.98 7.03 -16.98
C SER A 218 58.04 5.67 -16.26
N PRO A 219 59.21 5.02 -16.16
CA PRO A 219 59.36 3.78 -15.40
C PRO A 219 58.88 3.88 -13.94
N GLU A 220 59.07 5.03 -13.31
CA GLU A 220 58.59 5.32 -11.96
C GLU A 220 57.06 5.37 -11.91
N GLN A 221 56.41 6.02 -12.89
CA GLN A 221 54.94 6.06 -12.99
C GLN A 221 54.34 4.67 -13.23
N VAL A 222 55.01 3.81 -13.99
CA VAL A 222 54.61 2.41 -14.20
C VAL A 222 54.62 1.63 -12.87
N GLN A 223 55.65 1.83 -12.04
CA GLN A 223 55.72 1.22 -10.72
C GLN A 223 54.60 1.75 -9.79
N SER A 224 54.43 3.08 -9.75
CA SER A 224 53.38 3.75 -8.98
C SER A 224 51.97 3.28 -9.39
N MET A 225 51.74 3.04 -10.68
CA MET A 225 50.51 2.43 -11.19
C MET A 225 50.32 1.03 -10.63
N GLY A 226 51.34 0.17 -10.64
CA GLY A 226 51.26 -1.17 -10.06
C GLY A 226 50.87 -1.15 -8.58
N GLU A 227 51.48 -0.26 -7.80
CA GLU A 227 51.16 -0.06 -6.38
C GLU A 227 49.74 0.49 -6.17
N LEU A 228 49.26 1.37 -7.06
CA LEU A 228 47.88 1.84 -7.04
C LEU A 228 46.91 0.70 -7.35
N LEU A 229 47.14 -0.07 -8.41
CA LEU A 229 46.28 -1.19 -8.82
C LEU A 229 46.17 -2.26 -7.71
N ALA A 230 47.27 -2.55 -7.02
CA ALA A 230 47.28 -3.48 -5.88
C ALA A 230 46.40 -3.01 -4.71
N ARG A 231 46.17 -1.70 -4.56
CA ARG A 231 45.33 -1.11 -3.51
C ARG A 231 43.85 -1.04 -3.86
N LEU A 232 43.45 -1.31 -5.10
CA LEU A 232 42.06 -1.12 -5.54
C LEU A 232 41.07 -2.17 -4.99
N ASP A 233 41.56 -3.22 -4.32
CA ASP A 233 40.76 -4.34 -3.80
C ASP A 233 39.79 -4.88 -4.87
N LEU A 234 40.32 -5.10 -6.08
CA LEU A 234 39.62 -5.67 -7.21
C LEU A 234 39.98 -7.16 -7.33
N PRO A 235 39.00 -8.06 -7.52
CA PRO A 235 39.25 -9.49 -7.72
C PRO A 235 40.17 -9.79 -8.91
N GLN A 236 40.08 -9.01 -10.00
CA GLN A 236 40.88 -9.23 -11.20
C GLN A 236 41.22 -7.92 -11.91
N VAL A 237 42.50 -7.75 -12.25
CA VAL A 237 42.96 -6.73 -13.19
C VAL A 237 43.68 -7.43 -14.34
N ILE A 238 43.28 -7.12 -15.57
CA ILE A 238 43.92 -7.60 -16.79
C ILE A 238 44.57 -6.40 -17.47
N LEU A 239 45.87 -6.50 -17.66
CA LEU A 239 46.69 -5.46 -18.28
C LEU A 239 47.16 -5.97 -19.64
N VAL A 240 46.94 -5.19 -20.69
CA VAL A 240 47.50 -5.44 -22.01
C VAL A 240 48.54 -4.36 -22.27
N SER A 241 49.80 -4.76 -22.46
CA SER A 241 50.84 -3.85 -22.86
C SER A 241 51.97 -4.57 -23.60
N HIS A 242 52.72 -3.80 -24.38
CA HIS A 242 53.97 -4.21 -25.01
C HIS A 242 55.21 -3.91 -24.14
N GLU A 243 55.06 -3.20 -23.01
CA GLU A 243 56.14 -2.88 -22.07
C GLU A 243 56.44 -4.08 -21.16
N ARG A 244 57.73 -4.44 -21.04
CA ARG A 244 58.16 -5.61 -20.23
C ARG A 244 58.30 -5.28 -18.76
N GLU A 245 58.46 -4.01 -18.42
CA GLU A 245 58.57 -3.46 -17.07
C GLU A 245 57.34 -3.85 -16.23
N LEU A 246 56.17 -3.97 -16.88
CA LEU A 246 54.91 -4.39 -16.30
C LEU A 246 54.86 -5.86 -15.89
N GLU A 247 55.76 -6.71 -16.40
CA GLU A 247 55.86 -8.10 -15.96
C GLU A 247 56.17 -8.20 -14.46
N SER A 248 56.89 -7.21 -13.92
CA SER A 248 57.31 -7.18 -12.51
C SER A 248 56.16 -6.94 -11.53
N ILE A 249 55.09 -6.26 -11.97
CA ILE A 249 53.92 -5.94 -11.14
C ILE A 249 52.80 -6.99 -11.28
N ALA A 250 52.92 -7.91 -12.24
CA ALA A 250 51.87 -8.87 -12.55
C ALA A 250 52.00 -10.17 -11.72
N ASP A 251 50.85 -10.71 -11.30
CA ASP A 251 50.80 -12.05 -10.69
C ASP A 251 50.95 -13.18 -11.70
N ARG A 252 50.44 -12.96 -12.92
CA ARG A 252 50.50 -13.90 -14.04
C ARG A 252 50.79 -13.13 -15.32
N VAL A 253 51.70 -13.67 -16.14
CA VAL A 253 52.09 -13.07 -17.42
C VAL A 253 51.72 -14.03 -18.56
N VAL A 254 51.02 -13.50 -19.55
CA VAL A 254 50.67 -14.20 -20.79
C VAL A 254 51.35 -13.48 -21.94
N VAL A 255 52.30 -14.13 -22.58
CA VAL A 255 53.04 -13.57 -23.71
C VAL A 255 52.33 -13.92 -25.00
N VAL A 256 52.05 -12.91 -25.83
CA VAL A 256 51.45 -13.10 -27.16
C VAL A 256 52.52 -12.85 -28.22
N GLU A 257 52.81 -13.87 -29.02
CA GLU A 257 53.78 -13.81 -30.12
C GLU A 257 53.07 -13.97 -31.47
N LYS A 258 53.55 -13.28 -32.50
CA LYS A 258 53.07 -13.45 -33.87
C LYS A 258 54.01 -14.40 -34.62
N THR A 259 53.51 -15.56 -35.03
CA THR A 259 54.26 -16.58 -35.79
C THR A 259 53.51 -16.91 -37.07
N ASP A 260 54.15 -16.75 -38.23
CA ASP A 260 53.58 -17.04 -39.56
C ASP A 260 52.20 -16.40 -39.83
N GLY A 261 51.97 -15.20 -39.31
CA GLY A 261 50.70 -14.49 -39.46
C GLY A 261 49.60 -14.91 -38.48
N ALA A 262 49.82 -15.93 -37.65
CA ALA A 262 48.94 -16.32 -36.56
C ALA A 262 49.45 -15.81 -35.21
N SER A 263 48.54 -15.55 -34.26
CA SER A 263 48.92 -15.21 -32.87
C SER A 263 49.00 -16.49 -32.06
N ALA A 264 50.11 -16.70 -31.35
CA ALA A 264 50.34 -17.81 -30.45
C ALA A 264 50.52 -17.30 -29.01
N LEU A 265 49.92 -18.01 -28.05
CA LEU A 265 50.04 -17.70 -26.63
C LEU A 265 51.12 -18.56 -25.99
N ARG A 266 52.00 -17.96 -25.20
CA ARG A 266 52.91 -18.65 -24.29
C ARG A 266 52.63 -18.18 -22.87
N GLU A 267 52.26 -19.10 -21.99
CA GLU A 267 52.22 -18.81 -20.55
C GLU A 267 53.65 -18.83 -20.01
N SER A 268 54.09 -17.75 -19.34
CA SER A 268 55.29 -17.80 -18.52
C SER A 268 54.88 -18.06 -17.06
N SER A 269 55.48 -19.07 -16.44
CA SER A 269 55.47 -19.22 -14.99
C SER A 269 56.52 -18.25 -14.42
N ARG A 270 56.24 -17.60 -13.28
CA ARG A 270 57.20 -16.71 -12.59
C ARG A 270 58.59 -17.38 -12.53
N PRO A 271 59.70 -16.65 -12.67
CA PRO A 271 60.99 -17.17 -12.24
C PRO A 271 60.93 -17.35 -10.72
N ASP A 272 61.21 -18.58 -10.27
CA ASP A 272 61.14 -19.03 -8.88
C ASP A 272 61.76 -18.04 -7.89
N ALA A 273 61.04 -17.77 -6.80
CA ALA A 273 61.68 -17.37 -5.56
C ALA A 273 62.67 -18.49 -5.17
N ALA A 274 63.95 -18.15 -5.21
CA ALA A 274 65.09 -19.03 -5.02
C ALA A 274 64.86 -20.14 -3.98
N SER A 275 65.18 -21.35 -4.40
CA SER A 275 65.52 -22.51 -3.58
C SER A 275 66.68 -22.17 -2.64
N ALA A 276 66.35 -21.57 -1.48
CA ALA A 276 67.21 -21.56 -0.32
C ALA A 276 67.13 -22.93 0.37
N ASP A 277 67.76 -23.95 -0.22
CA ASP A 277 68.18 -25.14 0.54
C ASP A 277 69.56 -25.59 0.05
N GLY A 278 70.58 -24.93 0.59
CA GLY A 278 71.97 -25.35 0.47
C GLY A 278 72.19 -26.59 1.31
N SER A 279 71.93 -27.77 0.72
CA SER A 279 72.43 -29.02 1.27
C SER A 279 73.92 -29.19 0.94
N VAL A 280 74.73 -29.14 1.98
CA VAL A 280 76.15 -29.49 1.98
C VAL A 280 76.28 -31.01 1.75
N PRO A 281 77.12 -31.52 0.83
CA PRO A 281 77.39 -32.93 0.78
C PRO A 281 78.40 -33.29 1.87
N ALA A 282 77.98 -34.11 2.82
CA ALA A 282 78.89 -34.91 3.61
C ALA A 282 79.36 -36.10 2.76
N THR A 283 80.66 -36.15 2.50
CA THR A 283 81.62 -37.29 2.55
C THR A 283 82.61 -37.20 1.40
#